data_AF-A0A3S9VGV1-F1
#
_entry.id   AF-A0A3S9VGV1-F1
#
_cell.length_a   1.000
_cell.length_b   1.000
_cell.length_c   1.000
_cell.angle_alpha   90.00
_cell.angle_beta   90.00
_cell.angle_gamma   90.00
#
_symmetry.space_group_name_H-M   'P 1'
#
loop_
_entity.id
_entity.type
_entity.pdbx_description
1 polymer ?
#
loop_
_entity_poly.entity_id
_entity_poly.type
_entity_poly.pdbx_seq_one_letter_code
_entity_poly.pdbx_strand_id
1 'polypeptide(L)' 'MEWIVGIGLVALAVAADLWVKRRRFYRRNMAGLETFSSFGASVTTRGLERLVLGASRIAGLLGALMLFLAAVRALG' A
#
# COMPACT_ATOMS: atom_id res chain seq x y z
N MET A 1 14.22 10.52 16.26
CA MET A 1 13.20 10.87 15.24
C MET A 1 13.12 9.89 14.10
N GLU A 2 14.26 9.41 13.55
CA GLU A 2 14.29 8.55 12.35
C GLU A 2 13.45 7.26 12.48
N TRP A 3 13.47 6.62 13.66
CA TRP A 3 12.64 5.47 13.99
C TRP A 3 11.13 5.73 13.87
N ILE A 4 10.66 6.88 14.34
CA ILE A 4 9.24 7.25 14.31
C ILE A 4 8.78 7.44 12.86
N VAL A 5 9.60 8.13 12.06
CA VAL A 5 9.33 8.35 10.63
C VAL A 5 9.34 7.02 9.86
N GLY A 6 10.31 6.16 10.13
CA GLY A 6 10.41 4.84 9.51
C GLY A 6 9.22 3.94 9.84
N ILE A 7 8.82 3.85 11.12
CA ILE A 7 7.63 3.11 11.54
C ILE A 7 6.38 3.69 10.90
N GLY A 8 6.24 5.02 10.88
CA GLY A 8 5.10 5.70 10.26
C GLY A 8 4.96 5.39 8.77
N LEU A 9 6.06 5.41 8.02
CA LEU A 9 6.08 5.09 6.58
C LEU A 9 5.71 3.63 6.32
N VAL A 10 6.25 2.69 7.10
CA VAL A 10 5.90 1.27 6.99
C VAL A 10 4.42 1.05 7.33
N ALA A 11 3.92 1.65 8.41
CA ALA A 11 2.52 1.56 8.79
C ALA A 11 1.59 2.10 7.71
N LEU A 12 1.93 3.25 7.11
CA LEU A 12 1.17 3.86 6.01
C LEU A 12 1.18 2.97 4.77
N ALA A 13 2.32 2.39 4.42
CA ALA A 13 2.45 1.46 3.30
C ALA A 13 1.54 0.24 3.48
N VAL A 14 1.55 -0.38 4.67
CA VAL A 14 0.70 -1.53 4.99
C VAL A 14 -0.78 -1.13 4.99
N ALA A 15 -1.13 0.00 5.61
CA ALA A 15 -2.52 0.47 5.67
C ALA A 15 -3.09 0.72 4.27
N ALA A 16 -2.31 1.33 3.37
CA ALA A 16 -2.72 1.59 2.00
C ALA A 16 -2.86 0.30 1.17
N ASP A 17 -1.95 -0.66 1.33
CA ASP A 17 -2.06 -1.98 0.68
C ASP A 17 -3.30 -2.74 1.15
N LEU A 18 -3.54 -2.78 2.47
CA LEU A 18 -4.73 -3.39 3.06
C LEU A 18 -6.01 -2.69 2.60
N TRP A 19 -6.00 -1.36 2.50
CA TRP A 19 -7.15 -0.60 2.02
C TRP A 19 -7.50 -0.94 0.58
N VAL A 20 -6.51 -1.05 -0.32
CA VAL A 20 -6.75 -1.47 -1.71
C VAL A 20 -7.25 -2.91 -1.78
N LYS A 21 -6.63 -3.83 -1.04
CA LYS A 21 -7.08 -5.24 -0.95
C LYS A 21 -8.52 -5.35 -0.44
N ARG A 22 -8.88 -4.55 0.57
CA ARG A 22 -10.23 -4.47 1.13
C ARG A 22 -11.24 -3.95 0.09
N ARG A 23 -10.92 -2.91 -0.67
CA ARG A 23 -11.79 -2.42 -1.76
C ARG A 23 -11.97 -3.46 -2.86
N ARG A 24 -10.90 -4.18 -3.24
CA ARG A 24 -11.00 -5.30 -4.19
C ARG A 24 -11.90 -6.41 -3.69
N PHE A 25 -11.80 -6.75 -2.40
CA PHE A 25 -12.64 -7.77 -1.79
C PHE A 25 -14.13 -7.41 -1.85
N TYR A 26 -14.50 -6.17 -1.49
CA TYR A 26 -15.90 -5.73 -1.50
C TYR A 26 -16.51 -5.59 -2.90
N ARG A 27 -15.71 -5.54 -3.96
CA ARG A 27 -16.22 -5.53 -5.35
C ARG A 27 -16.45 -6.92 -5.93
N ARG A 28 -16.15 -7.99 -5.19
CA ARG A 28 -16.38 -9.36 -5.67
C ARG A 28 -17.82 -9.79 -5.43
N ASN A 29 -18.41 -10.48 -6.40
CA ASN A 29 -19.74 -11.08 -6.29
C ASN A 29 -19.68 -12.45 -5.58
N MET A 30 -20.82 -13.15 -5.48
CA MET A 30 -20.92 -14.49 -4.87
C MET A 30 -20.01 -15.55 -5.51
N ALA A 31 -19.65 -15.38 -6.79
CA ALA A 31 -18.71 -16.26 -7.51
C ALA A 31 -17.24 -15.81 -7.36
N GLY A 32 -16.96 -14.77 -6.57
CA GLY A 32 -15.61 -14.23 -6.38
C GLY A 32 -15.12 -13.35 -7.54
N LEU A 33 -15.97 -13.06 -8.53
CA LEU A 33 -15.63 -12.25 -9.70
C LEU A 33 -15.77 -10.76 -9.39
N GLU A 34 -14.76 -9.99 -9.77
CA GLU A 34 -14.75 -8.54 -9.59
C GLU A 34 -15.77 -7.89 -10.52
N THR A 35 -16.74 -7.17 -9.96
CA THR A 35 -17.85 -6.56 -10.71
C THR A 35 -17.65 -5.06 -10.83
N PHE A 36 -17.80 -4.52 -12.05
CA PHE A 36 -17.74 -3.09 -12.34
C PHE A 36 -18.97 -2.65 -13.12
N SER A 37 -19.40 -1.40 -12.94
CA SER A 37 -20.57 -0.84 -13.64
C SER A 37 -20.32 -0.57 -15.12
N SER A 38 -19.07 -0.34 -15.52
CA SER A 38 -18.68 -0.11 -16.91
C SER A 38 -17.21 -0.45 -17.14
N PHE A 39 -16.83 -0.61 -18.40
CA PHE A 39 -15.43 -0.78 -18.78
C PHE A 39 -14.57 0.40 -18.33
N GLY A 40 -15.04 1.64 -18.54
CA GLY A 40 -14.34 2.85 -18.08
C GLY A 40 -14.13 2.87 -16.57
N ALA A 41 -15.16 2.53 -15.79
CA ALA A 41 -15.05 2.44 -14.33
C ALA A 41 -14.00 1.39 -13.89
N SER A 42 -13.89 0.27 -14.60
CA SER A 42 -12.90 -0.76 -14.31
C SER A 42 -11.46 -0.28 -14.57
N VAL A 43 -11.23 0.43 -15.68
CA VAL A 43 -9.91 0.94 -16.05
C VAL A 43 -9.47 2.04 -15.10
N THR A 44 -10.34 3.02 -14.81
CA THR A 44 -10.03 4.11 -13.88
C THR A 44 -9.76 3.59 -12.48
N THR A 45 -10.62 2.69 -11.97
CA THR A 45 -10.45 2.13 -10.61
C THR A 45 -9.16 1.32 -10.50
N ARG A 46 -8.90 0.41 -11.46
CA ARG A 46 -7.66 -0.38 -11.46
C ARG A 46 -6.41 0.47 -11.67
N GLY A 47 -6.51 1.54 -12.45
CA GLY A 47 -5.43 2.51 -12.65
C GLY A 47 -5.05 3.19 -11.34
N LEU A 48 -6.03 3.77 -10.64
CA LEU A 48 -5.81 4.41 -9.34
C LEU A 48 -5.28 3.41 -8.29
N GLU A 49 -5.80 2.19 -8.25
CA GLU A 49 -5.29 1.17 -7.33
C GLU A 49 -3.84 0.78 -7.60
N ARG A 50 -3.42 0.71 -8.86
CA ARG A 50 -2.01 0.46 -9.21
C ARG A 50 -1.12 1.62 -8.75
N LEU A 51 -1.57 2.86 -8.92
CA LEU A 51 -0.83 4.03 -8.44
C LEU A 51 -0.70 4.03 -6.92
N VAL A 52 -1.79 3.77 -6.19
CA VAL A 52 -1.78 3.66 -4.73
C VAL A 52 -0.84 2.54 -4.29
N LEU A 53 -0.94 1.34 -4.85
CA LEU A 53 -0.06 0.22 -4.51
C LEU A 53 1.42 0.51 -4.86
N GLY A 54 1.68 1.23 -5.95
CA GLY A 54 3.01 1.70 -6.31
C GLY A 54 3.57 2.64 -5.25
N ALA A 55 2.79 3.65 -4.86
CA ALA A 55 3.16 4.59 -3.81
C ALA A 55 3.36 3.88 -2.46
N SER A 56 2.50 2.92 -2.10
CA SER A 56 2.63 2.12 -0.88
C SER A 56 3.94 1.33 -0.86
N ARG A 57 4.33 0.71 -1.98
CA ARG A 57 5.60 -0.04 -2.06
C ARG A 57 6.81 0.87 -1.90
N ILE A 58 6.81 2.04 -2.54
CA ILE A 58 7.90 3.02 -2.40
C ILE A 58 7.98 3.51 -0.95
N ALA A 59 6.85 3.86 -0.34
CA ALA A 59 6.79 4.28 1.05
C ALA A 59 7.30 3.18 2.01
N GLY A 60 6.92 1.93 1.77
CA GLY A 60 7.37 0.78 2.56
C GLY A 60 8.88 0.54 2.45
N LEU A 61 9.43 0.62 1.24
CA LEU A 61 10.88 0.49 1.01
C LEU A 61 11.67 1.62 1.70
N LEU A 62 11.21 2.85 1.57
CA LEU A 62 11.83 4.01 2.24
C LEU A 62 11.75 3.88 3.76
N GLY A 63 10.59 3.49 4.28
CA GLY A 63 10.42 3.24 5.71
C GLY A 63 11.35 2.14 6.23
N ALA A 64 11.43 1.00 5.53
CA ALA A 64 12.31 -0.09 5.89
C ALA A 64 13.80 0.32 5.84
N LEU A 65 14.20 1.07 4.82
CA LEU A 65 15.55 1.61 4.70
C LEU A 65 15.90 2.55 5.86
N MET A 66 14.99 3.47 6.21
CA MET A 66 15.20 4.37 7.35
C MET A 66 15.34 3.61 8.67
N LEU A 67 14.52 2.57 8.89
CA LEU A 67 14.63 1.73 10.08
C LEU A 67 15.95 0.97 10.12
N PHE A 68 16.40 0.45 8.98
CA PHE A 68 17.69 -0.23 8.88
C PHE A 68 18.85 0.70 9.21
N LEU A 69 18.88 1.91 8.62
CA LEU A 69 19.92 2.90 8.89
C LEU A 69 19.92 3.35 10.35
N ALA A 70 18.74 3.56 10.92
CA ALA A 70 18.59 3.91 12.33
C ALA A 70 19.09 2.78 13.25
N ALA A 71 18.87 1.51 12.87
CA ALA A 71 19.37 0.34 13.59
C ALA A 71 20.90 0.26 13.56
N VAL A 72 21.51 0.42 12.39
CA VAL A 72 22.97 0.41 12.24
C VAL A 72 23.61 1.50 13.10
N ARG A 73 23.04 2.71 13.12
CA ARG A 73 23.51 3.82 13.97
C ARG A 73 23.33 3.60 15.47
N ALA A 74 22.39 2.75 15.87
CA ALA A 74 22.16 2.45 17.28
C ALA A 74 23.09 1.34 17.79
N LEU A 75 23.63 0.52 16.89
CA LEU A 75 24.46 -0.65 17.19
C LEU A 75 25.97 -0.40 17.01
N GLY A 76 26.34 0.59 16.20
CA GLY A 76 27.73 1.03 16.00
C GLY A 76 28.03 2.32 16.75
#